data_AF-A0A7W8KGI9-F1
#
_entry.id   AF-A0A7W8KGI9-F1
#
_cell.length_a   1.000
_cell.length_b   1.000
_cell.length_c   1.000
_cell.angle_alpha   90.00
_cell.angle_beta   90.00
_cell.angle_gamma   90.00
#
_symmetry.space_group_name_H-M   'P 1'
#
loop_
_entity.id
_entity.type
_entity.pdbx_description
1 polymer ?
#
loop_
_entity_poly.entity_id
_entity_poly.type
_entity_poly.pdbx_seq_one_letter_code
_entity_poly.pdbx_strand_id
1 'polypeptide(L)'
;MQHARAATTLLGLALCSGGTGYAFDTGHHADLTREVLAEAGMNDTAIRAAQVENWLVDYYSSSPTAFGDVQSAAEKLHADNLFSPAAVTNYWDRYVTNARAAFHEAATRGDARQVVALLGMSLHSVQDFYSHSNWAELQPPPSGVDYATLTWFDAPAARRAGVKTGKASTSNAAGQTPHGGYSSGMNHDSYVRPNWDRAYVLAYAGARQWVNQARLWVSEVNPNVWNAARTLTLSGEDMERLGKDQEALYRISEWVKNVSGSEDGHWKGNGSGVRTDFLGFSAKWVALTLDSVFEEDFKTRKWHQLLAGGLRGALDLNVNAPPPAPAPAVARVALNKRAVVLRTVSARDLNNADGVFGVGGNADMYARIRVQNQEFIEAMQLDRESIRPAWTTIRFIDADIPFVSVHYELWDEDGVLNGDDEHLDVHPDGRFKNLDFLFNMTTHRVGGIGLDGVFDSDARLLTIQGTASDRARIQFFITSRTLARTVIRPFPGRPPVLQPIEPPVLQPTTP
;
A
#
# COMPACT_ATOMS: atom_id res chain seq x y z
N MET A 1 -31.93 -29.32 -19.63
CA MET A 1 -30.84 -29.94 -18.84
C MET A 1 -29.82 -28.84 -18.53
N GLN A 2 -30.03 -27.86 -17.66
CA GLN A 2 -30.41 -27.86 -16.23
C GLN A 2 -29.55 -28.80 -15.38
N HIS A 3 -28.36 -28.32 -15.01
CA HIS A 3 -27.71 -28.72 -13.77
C HIS A 3 -27.51 -27.48 -12.91
N ALA A 4 -28.48 -27.28 -12.02
CA ALA A 4 -28.33 -26.43 -10.85
C ALA A 4 -27.27 -27.05 -9.93
N ARG A 5 -26.25 -26.28 -9.60
CA ARG A 5 -25.42 -26.47 -8.40
C ARG A 5 -25.34 -25.13 -7.66
N ALA A 6 -26.49 -24.69 -7.15
CA ALA A 6 -26.51 -23.77 -6.02
C ALA A 6 -26.46 -24.62 -4.76
N ALA A 7 -25.24 -24.97 -4.32
CA ALA A 7 -25.04 -25.46 -2.97
C ALA A 7 -25.14 -24.23 -2.05
N THR A 8 -26.34 -23.98 -1.54
CA THR A 8 -26.58 -23.02 -0.47
C THR A 8 -25.95 -23.57 0.81
N THR A 9 -24.63 -23.40 0.94
CA THR A 9 -23.95 -23.54 2.22
C THR A 9 -24.30 -22.29 3.02
N LEU A 10 -25.32 -22.38 3.86
CA LEU A 10 -25.55 -21.44 4.96
C LEU A 10 -24.34 -21.54 5.90
N LEU A 11 -23.29 -20.79 5.56
CA LEU A 11 -22.11 -20.63 6.38
C LEU A 11 -22.55 -19.79 7.58
N GLY A 12 -22.75 -20.44 8.73
CA GLY A 12 -22.74 -19.71 9.99
C GLY A 12 -21.39 -18.99 10.04
N LEU A 13 -21.40 -17.66 9.99
CA LEU A 13 -20.24 -16.84 10.34
C LEU A 13 -19.82 -17.26 11.75
N ALA A 14 -18.88 -18.20 11.82
CA ALA A 14 -18.29 -18.62 13.07
C ALA A 14 -17.60 -17.38 13.62
N LEU A 15 -18.19 -16.85 14.70
CA LEU A 15 -17.69 -15.72 15.48
C LEU A 15 -16.18 -15.85 15.61
N CYS A 16 -15.46 -14.86 15.07
CA CYS A 16 -14.01 -14.72 15.08
C CYS A 16 -13.43 -15.03 16.47
N SER A 17 -13.11 -16.30 16.73
CA SER A 17 -12.50 -16.72 17.97
C SER A 17 -11.01 -16.87 17.73
N GLY A 18 -10.25 -15.85 18.13
CA GLY A 18 -8.93 -16.06 18.71
C GLY A 18 -7.71 -16.03 17.78
N GLY A 19 -7.64 -15.08 16.85
CA GLY A 19 -6.38 -14.60 16.30
C GLY A 19 -6.23 -13.13 16.64
N THR A 20 -5.17 -12.73 17.34
CA THR A 20 -4.80 -11.31 17.44
C THR A 20 -4.28 -10.88 16.07
N GLY A 21 -5.17 -10.36 15.22
CA GLY A 21 -4.79 -9.66 13.99
C GLY A 21 -4.19 -8.31 14.38
N TYR A 22 -2.91 -8.13 14.12
CA TYR A 22 -2.18 -6.90 14.42
C TYR A 22 -2.10 -6.07 13.14
N ALA A 23 -2.52 -4.80 13.24
CA ALA A 23 -2.74 -3.82 12.17
C ALA A 23 -1.93 -4.00 10.88
N PHE A 24 -2.56 -4.55 9.83
CA PHE A 24 -2.15 -4.32 8.45
C PHE A 24 -2.90 -3.07 7.99
N ASP A 25 -2.23 -1.96 7.64
CA ASP A 25 -2.96 -0.80 7.10
C ASP A 25 -3.10 -0.91 5.58
N THR A 26 -4.20 -1.55 5.16
CA THR A 26 -4.53 -1.80 3.75
C THR A 26 -4.51 -0.53 2.92
N GLY A 27 -5.02 0.59 3.45
CA GLY A 27 -5.15 1.80 2.64
C GLY A 27 -3.81 2.46 2.32
N HIS A 28 -2.79 2.36 3.19
CA HIS A 28 -1.46 2.91 2.88
C HIS A 28 -0.76 2.09 1.78
N HIS A 29 -0.95 0.77 1.78
CA HIS A 29 -0.47 -0.10 0.71
C HIS A 29 -1.22 0.17 -0.60
N ALA A 30 -2.53 0.41 -0.53
CA ALA A 30 -3.35 0.80 -1.67
C ALA A 30 -2.88 2.14 -2.27
N ASP A 31 -2.59 3.16 -1.45
CA ASP A 31 -2.07 4.45 -1.91
C ASP A 31 -0.72 4.30 -2.63
N LEU A 32 0.22 3.56 -2.02
CA LEU A 32 1.53 3.30 -2.61
C LEU A 32 1.41 2.52 -3.92
N THR A 33 0.54 1.51 -3.96
CA THR A 33 0.27 0.71 -5.16
C THR A 33 -0.24 1.59 -6.30
N ARG A 34 -1.22 2.46 -6.04
CA ARG A 34 -1.70 3.45 -7.02
C ARG A 34 -0.55 4.33 -7.51
N GLU A 35 0.21 4.88 -6.58
CA GLU A 35 1.27 5.84 -6.90
C GLU A 35 2.37 5.25 -7.79
N VAL A 36 2.92 4.08 -7.43
CA VAL A 36 4.02 3.48 -8.18
C VAL A 36 3.59 2.93 -9.56
N LEU A 37 2.35 2.46 -9.68
CA LEU A 37 1.80 1.95 -10.93
C LEU A 37 1.36 3.09 -11.87
N ALA A 38 0.79 4.17 -11.34
CA ALA A 38 0.54 5.39 -12.11
C ALA A 38 1.85 5.96 -12.69
N GLU A 39 2.91 6.01 -11.90
CA GLU A 39 4.25 6.42 -12.37
C GLU A 39 4.89 5.42 -13.36
N ALA A 40 4.39 4.18 -13.42
CA ALA A 40 4.75 3.20 -14.45
C ALA A 40 3.87 3.30 -15.71
N GLY A 41 2.93 4.25 -15.73
CA GLY A 41 2.03 4.53 -16.84
C GLY A 41 0.89 3.52 -16.98
N MET A 42 0.52 2.83 -15.90
CA MET A 42 -0.68 2.01 -15.84
C MET A 42 -1.94 2.87 -15.81
N ASN A 43 -3.01 2.38 -16.41
CA ASN A 43 -4.33 3.01 -16.35
C ASN A 43 -5.05 2.67 -15.03
N ASP A 44 -6.17 3.34 -14.80
CA ASP A 44 -6.94 3.22 -13.57
C ASP A 44 -7.48 1.79 -13.34
N THR A 45 -7.90 1.09 -14.42
CA THR A 45 -8.35 -0.30 -14.34
C THR A 45 -7.26 -1.23 -13.81
N ALA A 46 -6.04 -1.16 -14.36
CA ALA A 46 -4.92 -1.98 -13.90
C ALA A 46 -4.53 -1.63 -12.45
N ILE A 47 -4.57 -0.35 -12.09
CA ILE A 47 -4.28 0.10 -10.73
C ILE A 47 -5.28 -0.48 -9.72
N ARG A 48 -6.59 -0.35 -9.98
CA ARG A 48 -7.64 -0.90 -9.10
C ARG A 48 -7.53 -2.41 -8.97
N ALA A 49 -7.29 -3.11 -10.07
CA ALA A 49 -7.07 -4.55 -10.04
C ALA A 49 -5.86 -4.94 -9.17
N ALA A 50 -4.73 -4.24 -9.31
CA ALA A 50 -3.56 -4.48 -8.49
C ALA A 50 -3.78 -4.13 -7.00
N GLN A 51 -4.57 -3.09 -6.70
CA GLN A 51 -4.94 -2.75 -5.32
C GLN A 51 -5.81 -3.86 -4.68
N VAL A 52 -6.76 -4.45 -5.42
CA VAL A 52 -7.52 -5.61 -4.95
C VAL A 52 -6.57 -6.78 -4.68
N GLU A 53 -5.75 -7.15 -5.66
CA GLU A 53 -4.81 -8.29 -5.56
C GLU A 53 -3.75 -8.13 -4.46
N ASN A 54 -3.38 -6.89 -4.14
CA ASN A 54 -2.54 -6.55 -2.99
C ASN A 54 -3.27 -6.89 -1.68
N TRP A 55 -4.47 -6.35 -1.47
CA TRP A 55 -5.29 -6.62 -0.29
C TRP A 55 -5.75 -8.07 -0.15
N LEU A 56 -5.98 -8.78 -1.24
CA LEU A 56 -6.36 -10.19 -1.18
C LEU A 56 -5.30 -11.04 -0.48
N VAL A 57 -4.04 -10.62 -0.46
CA VAL A 57 -2.99 -11.27 0.34
C VAL A 57 -3.31 -11.17 1.84
N ASP A 58 -3.61 -9.98 2.36
CA ASP A 58 -4.02 -9.77 3.76
C ASP A 58 -5.34 -10.49 4.08
N TYR A 59 -6.33 -10.34 3.19
CA TYR A 59 -7.65 -10.89 3.41
C TYR A 59 -7.58 -12.42 3.48
N TYR A 60 -6.97 -13.08 2.49
CA TYR A 60 -6.94 -14.55 2.45
C TYR A 60 -5.91 -15.19 3.39
N SER A 61 -4.94 -14.46 3.94
CA SER A 61 -4.04 -15.01 4.97
C SER A 61 -4.75 -15.17 6.32
N SER A 62 -5.77 -14.35 6.59
CA SER A 62 -6.47 -14.28 7.87
C SER A 62 -7.96 -14.62 7.80
N SER A 63 -8.53 -14.71 6.60
CA SER A 63 -9.97 -14.92 6.40
C SER A 63 -10.42 -16.29 6.92
N PRO A 64 -11.54 -16.34 7.68
CA PRO A 64 -12.13 -17.61 8.14
C PRO A 64 -12.75 -18.43 7.01
N THR A 65 -12.86 -17.90 5.79
CA THR A 65 -13.34 -18.61 4.60
C THR A 65 -12.19 -19.13 3.73
N ALA A 66 -10.96 -18.71 4.01
CA ALA A 66 -9.77 -19.22 3.36
C ALA A 66 -9.33 -20.52 4.05
N PHE A 67 -9.12 -21.58 3.28
CA PHE A 67 -8.62 -22.85 3.81
C PHE A 67 -7.55 -23.45 2.90
N GLY A 68 -6.64 -24.21 3.51
CA GLY A 68 -5.63 -24.99 2.79
C GLY A 68 -4.61 -24.11 2.08
N ASP A 69 -4.37 -24.40 0.80
CA ASP A 69 -3.21 -23.85 0.10
C ASP A 69 -3.32 -22.35 -0.22
N VAL A 70 -4.54 -21.79 -0.27
CA VAL A 70 -4.73 -20.35 -0.53
C VAL A 70 -4.24 -19.55 0.68
N GLN A 71 -4.76 -19.87 1.87
CA GLN A 71 -4.34 -19.23 3.11
C GLN A 71 -2.84 -19.43 3.35
N SER A 72 -2.34 -20.67 3.27
CA SER A 72 -0.93 -20.96 3.54
C SER A 72 0.02 -20.24 2.58
N ALA A 73 -0.37 -20.04 1.32
CA ALA A 73 0.46 -19.32 0.36
C ALA A 73 0.37 -17.80 0.55
N ALA A 74 -0.81 -17.25 0.87
CA ALA A 74 -0.99 -15.84 1.22
C ALA A 74 -0.16 -15.47 2.47
N GLU A 75 -0.21 -16.28 3.53
CA GLU A 75 0.60 -16.10 4.76
C GLU A 75 2.11 -15.99 4.49
N LYS A 76 2.60 -16.72 3.48
CA LYS A 76 4.03 -16.70 3.09
C LYS A 76 4.45 -15.42 2.39
N LEU A 77 3.50 -14.65 1.85
CA LEU A 77 3.74 -13.39 1.15
C LEU A 77 3.85 -12.19 2.10
N HIS A 78 3.47 -12.33 3.37
CA HIS A 78 3.85 -11.35 4.39
C HIS A 78 5.34 -11.46 4.69
N ALA A 79 5.99 -10.43 5.18
CA ALA A 79 7.41 -10.33 5.49
C ALA A 79 7.75 -10.67 6.97
N ASP A 80 6.84 -11.28 7.73
CA ASP A 80 7.03 -11.63 9.16
C ASP A 80 8.01 -12.77 9.50
N ASN A 81 8.32 -12.94 10.78
CA ASN A 81 9.06 -14.08 11.32
C ASN A 81 10.49 -14.29 10.75
N LEU A 82 11.10 -13.25 10.17
CA LEU A 82 12.46 -13.28 9.64
C LEU A 82 13.42 -12.69 10.69
N PHE A 83 13.82 -13.50 11.67
CA PHE A 83 14.51 -13.01 12.87
C PHE A 83 16.03 -12.83 12.73
N SER A 84 16.59 -13.00 11.53
CA SER A 84 18.02 -12.83 11.29
C SER A 84 18.31 -12.27 9.88
N PRO A 85 19.47 -11.63 9.67
CA PRO A 85 19.88 -11.18 8.34
C PRO A 85 19.95 -12.30 7.30
N ALA A 86 20.31 -13.51 7.72
CA ALA A 86 20.34 -14.68 6.83
C ALA A 86 18.92 -15.10 6.40
N ALA A 87 17.96 -15.12 7.33
CA ALA A 87 16.56 -15.43 7.01
C ALA A 87 15.95 -14.38 6.06
N VAL A 88 16.21 -13.09 6.32
CA VAL A 88 15.77 -12.00 5.43
C VAL A 88 16.40 -12.11 4.05
N THR A 89 17.69 -12.44 3.97
CA THR A 89 18.39 -12.66 2.69
C THR A 89 17.81 -13.83 1.92
N ASN A 90 17.63 -14.98 2.58
CA ASN A 90 17.06 -16.17 1.96
C ASN A 90 15.62 -15.91 1.46
N TYR A 91 14.80 -15.19 2.24
CA TYR A 91 13.46 -14.80 1.83
C TYR A 91 13.49 -13.99 0.54
N TRP A 92 14.26 -12.90 0.51
CA TRP A 92 14.33 -12.00 -0.64
C TRP A 92 14.91 -12.66 -1.88
N ASP A 93 15.98 -13.46 -1.73
CA ASP A 93 16.60 -14.13 -2.87
C ASP A 93 15.64 -15.14 -3.53
N ARG A 94 14.88 -15.90 -2.73
CA ARG A 94 13.82 -16.79 -3.23
C ARG A 94 12.69 -16.00 -3.85
N TYR A 95 12.25 -14.95 -3.18
CA TYR A 95 11.14 -14.13 -3.62
C TYR A 95 11.38 -13.46 -4.98
N VAL A 96 12.56 -12.87 -5.16
CA VAL A 96 12.97 -12.27 -6.44
C VAL A 96 13.05 -13.33 -7.55
N THR A 97 13.55 -14.53 -7.23
CA THR A 97 13.63 -15.65 -8.18
C THR A 97 12.23 -16.12 -8.62
N ASN A 98 11.34 -16.32 -7.66
CA ASN A 98 9.95 -16.72 -7.88
C ASN A 98 9.21 -15.67 -8.71
N ALA A 99 9.31 -14.39 -8.33
CA ALA A 99 8.68 -13.30 -9.03
C ALA A 99 9.13 -13.22 -10.49
N ARG A 100 10.44 -13.30 -10.75
CA ARG A 100 10.96 -13.33 -12.13
C ARG A 100 10.35 -14.47 -12.93
N ALA A 101 10.33 -15.68 -12.38
CA ALA A 101 9.75 -16.84 -13.05
C ALA A 101 8.26 -16.65 -13.34
N ALA A 102 7.49 -16.15 -12.36
CA ALA A 102 6.06 -15.89 -12.50
C ALA A 102 5.76 -14.83 -13.58
N PHE A 103 6.52 -13.73 -13.61
CA PHE A 103 6.38 -12.70 -14.65
C PHE A 103 6.80 -13.19 -16.04
N HIS A 104 7.85 -14.00 -16.13
CA HIS A 104 8.24 -14.66 -17.38
C HIS A 104 7.16 -15.62 -17.88
N GLU A 105 6.55 -16.39 -16.99
CA GLU A 105 5.44 -17.29 -17.30
C GLU A 105 4.22 -16.52 -17.83
N ALA A 106 3.80 -15.46 -17.14
CA ALA A 106 2.70 -14.60 -17.60
C ALA A 106 2.99 -13.98 -18.98
N ALA A 107 4.21 -13.48 -19.18
CA ALA A 107 4.64 -12.91 -20.45
C ALA A 107 4.67 -13.94 -21.58
N THR A 108 5.12 -15.17 -21.30
CA THR A 108 5.14 -16.28 -22.26
C THR A 108 3.72 -16.65 -22.71
N ARG A 109 2.76 -16.60 -21.79
CA ARG A 109 1.34 -16.86 -22.07
C ARG A 109 0.62 -15.71 -22.76
N GLY A 110 1.23 -14.53 -22.84
CA GLY A 110 0.55 -13.33 -23.32
C GLY A 110 -0.51 -12.79 -22.34
N ASP A 111 -0.44 -13.16 -21.05
CA ASP A 111 -1.49 -12.89 -20.07
C ASP A 111 -1.23 -11.58 -19.32
N ALA A 112 -1.76 -10.49 -19.87
CA ALA A 112 -1.67 -9.16 -19.28
C ALA A 112 -2.38 -9.05 -17.92
N ARG A 113 -3.46 -9.82 -17.72
CA ARG A 113 -4.23 -9.84 -16.47
C ARG A 113 -3.42 -10.51 -15.36
N GLN A 114 -2.75 -11.63 -15.68
CA GLN A 114 -1.82 -12.28 -14.76
C GLN A 114 -0.66 -11.36 -14.36
N VAL A 115 -0.13 -10.53 -15.27
CA VAL A 115 0.90 -9.54 -14.93
C VAL A 115 0.38 -8.52 -13.90
N VAL A 116 -0.84 -7.99 -14.07
CA VAL A 116 -1.44 -7.03 -13.13
C VAL A 116 -1.68 -7.68 -11.76
N ALA A 117 -2.21 -8.90 -11.74
CA ALA A 117 -2.43 -9.65 -10.51
C ALA A 117 -1.10 -9.91 -9.76
N LEU A 118 -0.08 -10.40 -10.46
CA LEU A 118 1.26 -10.60 -9.90
C LEU A 118 1.87 -9.29 -9.37
N LEU A 119 1.63 -8.14 -10.02
CA LEU A 119 2.07 -6.84 -9.50
C LEU A 119 1.40 -6.50 -8.17
N GLY A 120 0.08 -6.65 -8.05
CA GLY A 120 -0.65 -6.38 -6.80
C GLY A 120 -0.13 -7.24 -5.64
N MET A 121 -0.19 -8.55 -5.81
CA MET A 121 0.27 -9.52 -4.80
C MET A 121 1.76 -9.35 -4.47
N SER A 122 2.59 -8.99 -5.45
CA SER A 122 4.02 -8.85 -5.18
C SER A 122 4.42 -7.52 -4.56
N LEU A 123 3.68 -6.46 -4.86
CA LEU A 123 3.82 -5.18 -4.18
C LEU A 123 3.50 -5.29 -2.70
N HIS A 124 2.53 -6.15 -2.34
CA HIS A 124 2.19 -6.46 -0.94
C HIS A 124 3.45 -6.83 -0.16
N SER A 125 4.15 -7.91 -0.54
CA SER A 125 5.34 -8.37 0.17
C SER A 125 6.45 -7.32 0.24
N VAL A 126 6.58 -6.48 -0.80
CA VAL A 126 7.56 -5.40 -0.81
C VAL A 126 7.21 -4.33 0.21
N GLN A 127 5.97 -3.86 0.21
CA GLN A 127 5.47 -2.83 1.15
C GLN A 127 5.52 -3.35 2.58
N ASP A 128 4.99 -4.55 2.81
CA ASP A 128 4.97 -5.27 4.08
C ASP A 128 6.38 -5.42 4.69
N PHE A 129 7.39 -5.74 3.88
CA PHE A 129 8.78 -5.78 4.37
C PHE A 129 9.26 -4.44 4.94
N TYR A 130 9.00 -3.33 4.26
CA TYR A 130 9.46 -2.02 4.75
C TYR A 130 8.64 -1.53 5.95
N SER A 131 7.39 -1.95 6.05
CA SER A 131 6.52 -1.62 7.18
C SER A 131 6.77 -2.49 8.41
N HIS A 132 7.10 -3.78 8.25
CA HIS A 132 7.14 -4.75 9.36
C HIS A 132 8.56 -5.22 9.70
N SER A 133 9.56 -4.53 9.19
CA SER A 133 10.96 -4.73 9.55
C SER A 133 11.52 -3.54 10.33
N ASN A 134 12.68 -3.75 10.92
CA ASN A 134 13.48 -2.66 11.48
C ASN A 134 14.28 -1.88 10.41
N TRP A 135 13.91 -1.97 9.12
CA TRP A 135 14.68 -1.34 8.04
C TRP A 135 14.70 0.17 8.15
N ALA A 136 13.57 0.79 8.53
CA ALA A 136 13.47 2.23 8.72
C ALA A 136 14.47 2.74 9.77
N GLU A 137 14.68 2.00 10.86
CA GLU A 137 15.63 2.31 11.92
C GLU A 137 17.07 2.14 11.46
N LEU A 138 17.35 1.10 10.67
CA LEU A 138 18.69 0.80 10.16
C LEU A 138 19.14 1.73 9.02
N GLN A 139 18.21 2.40 8.34
CA GLN A 139 18.50 3.33 7.25
C GLN A 139 18.25 4.79 7.68
N PRO A 140 19.18 5.41 8.44
CA PRO A 140 19.11 6.84 8.68
C PRO A 140 19.25 7.61 7.36
N PRO A 141 18.51 8.73 7.20
CA PRO A 141 18.71 9.60 6.06
C PRO A 141 20.14 10.15 6.04
N PRO A 142 20.74 10.38 4.85
CA PRO A 142 21.98 11.12 4.74
C PRO A 142 21.86 12.54 5.34
N SER A 143 22.99 13.13 5.74
CA SER A 143 23.01 14.51 6.24
C SER A 143 22.42 15.48 5.21
N GLY A 144 21.55 16.39 5.68
CA GLY A 144 20.89 17.39 4.84
C GLY A 144 19.73 16.87 4.00
N VAL A 145 19.25 15.66 4.26
CA VAL A 145 18.09 15.05 3.60
C VAL A 145 17.11 14.57 4.67
N ASP A 146 15.80 14.67 4.40
CA ASP A 146 14.77 14.25 5.35
C ASP A 146 14.56 12.72 5.36
N TYR A 147 14.52 12.09 4.18
CA TYR A 147 14.24 10.66 4.05
C TYR A 147 15.33 9.87 3.33
N ALA A 148 15.61 8.67 3.85
CA ALA A 148 16.43 7.67 3.18
C ALA A 148 15.63 6.98 2.06
N THR A 149 16.33 6.57 1.01
CA THR A 149 15.76 5.81 -0.12
C THR A 149 16.58 4.54 -0.43
N LEU A 150 17.47 4.15 0.49
CA LEU A 150 18.28 2.94 0.33
C LEU A 150 17.40 1.71 0.58
N THR A 151 17.05 1.02 -0.49
CA THR A 151 16.22 -0.19 -0.48
C THR A 151 17.05 -1.42 -0.12
N TRP A 152 16.37 -2.52 0.22
CA TRP A 152 16.98 -3.83 0.40
C TRP A 152 17.84 -4.23 -0.81
N PHE A 153 17.30 -4.02 -2.01
CA PHE A 153 17.90 -4.40 -3.29
C PHE A 153 19.26 -3.75 -3.53
N ASP A 154 19.43 -2.52 -3.05
CA ASP A 154 20.62 -1.70 -3.27
C ASP A 154 21.63 -1.72 -2.12
N ALA A 155 21.19 -2.13 -0.93
CA ALA A 155 21.99 -2.02 0.27
C ALA A 155 23.18 -3.01 0.23
N PRO A 156 24.41 -2.56 0.51
CA PRO A 156 25.53 -3.49 0.70
C PRO A 156 25.32 -4.33 1.97
N ALA A 157 26.00 -5.47 2.08
CA ALA A 157 25.87 -6.40 3.21
C ALA A 157 26.02 -5.71 4.57
N ALA A 158 26.95 -4.75 4.70
CA ALA A 158 27.14 -3.96 5.92
C ALA A 158 25.88 -3.15 6.33
N ARG A 159 25.10 -2.67 5.36
CA ARG A 159 23.84 -1.94 5.60
C ARG A 159 22.64 -2.86 5.83
N ARG A 160 22.76 -4.15 5.50
CA ARG A 160 21.79 -5.21 5.80
C ARG A 160 22.02 -5.86 7.16
N ALA A 161 23.16 -5.57 7.81
CA ALA A 161 23.49 -6.15 9.11
C ALA A 161 22.42 -5.77 10.15
N GLY A 162 21.93 -6.77 10.89
CA GLY A 162 20.93 -6.59 11.95
C GLY A 162 19.48 -6.45 11.48
N VAL A 163 19.20 -6.57 10.18
CA VAL A 163 17.82 -6.60 9.68
C VAL A 163 17.05 -7.78 10.26
N LYS A 164 15.78 -7.54 10.59
CA LYS A 164 14.80 -8.55 11.02
C LYS A 164 13.38 -8.01 10.87
N THR A 165 12.41 -8.91 10.95
CA THR A 165 10.98 -8.57 10.91
C THR A 165 10.24 -8.98 12.17
N GLY A 166 9.02 -8.43 12.33
CA GLY A 166 8.13 -8.71 13.44
C GLY A 166 7.69 -10.16 13.51
N LYS A 167 7.43 -10.66 14.71
CA LYS A 167 6.84 -11.98 14.93
C LYS A 167 5.33 -11.92 14.71
N ALA A 168 4.81 -12.71 13.77
CA ALA A 168 3.37 -12.89 13.56
C ALA A 168 2.69 -13.49 14.81
N SER A 169 1.43 -13.17 15.04
CA SER A 169 0.66 -13.68 16.20
C SER A 169 0.54 -15.20 16.21
N THR A 170 0.58 -15.84 15.04
CA THR A 170 0.55 -17.29 14.86
C THR A 170 1.87 -17.99 15.21
N SER A 171 2.95 -17.23 15.45
CA SER A 171 4.29 -17.78 15.70
C SER A 171 4.59 -17.99 17.18
N ASN A 172 5.05 -19.20 17.52
CA ASN A 172 5.46 -19.58 18.88
C ASN A 172 6.90 -19.17 19.23
N ALA A 173 7.59 -18.39 18.39
CA ALA A 173 8.96 -17.97 18.65
C ALA A 173 9.05 -17.08 19.91
N ALA A 174 9.56 -17.62 21.01
CA ALA A 174 9.75 -16.88 22.25
C ALA A 174 10.88 -15.85 22.12
N GLY A 175 10.77 -14.73 22.84
CA GLY A 175 11.80 -13.68 22.89
C GLY A 175 11.93 -12.80 21.64
N GLN A 176 11.17 -13.06 20.58
CA GLN A 176 11.14 -12.21 19.39
C GLN A 176 10.16 -11.05 19.57
N THR A 177 10.52 -9.87 19.03
CA THR A 177 9.66 -8.69 19.01
C THR A 177 8.40 -9.02 18.22
N PRO A 178 7.20 -8.88 18.80
CA PRO A 178 5.95 -9.00 18.06
C PRO A 178 5.91 -8.04 16.88
N HIS A 179 5.23 -8.47 15.82
CA HIS A 179 4.79 -7.57 14.75
C HIS A 179 4.06 -6.36 15.35
N GLY A 180 3.00 -6.63 16.12
CA GLY A 180 2.33 -5.67 16.99
C GLY A 180 1.42 -4.66 16.25
N GLY A 181 0.55 -4.01 17.01
CA GLY A 181 -0.49 -3.13 16.47
C GLY A 181 -0.14 -1.64 16.59
N TYR A 182 -1.18 -0.81 16.69
CA TYR A 182 -1.05 0.65 16.77
C TYR A 182 -0.17 1.15 17.93
N SER A 183 -0.10 0.43 19.05
CA SER A 183 0.59 0.88 20.26
C SER A 183 1.94 0.21 20.54
N SER A 184 2.27 -0.92 19.91
CA SER A 184 3.54 -1.63 20.17
C SER A 184 3.99 -2.51 19.01
N GLY A 185 5.23 -3.01 19.07
CA GLY A 185 5.79 -3.94 18.08
C GLY A 185 6.70 -3.30 17.02
N MET A 186 7.02 -4.08 15.98
CA MET A 186 7.86 -3.71 14.84
C MET A 186 7.09 -3.07 13.68
N ASN A 187 5.76 -3.04 13.76
CA ASN A 187 4.90 -2.50 12.73
C ASN A 187 5.02 -0.96 12.60
N HIS A 188 5.09 -0.50 11.35
CA HIS A 188 5.14 0.89 10.89
C HIS A 188 4.04 1.24 9.90
N ASP A 189 2.93 0.50 9.86
CA ASP A 189 1.85 0.73 8.90
C ASP A 189 0.94 1.90 9.25
N SER A 190 0.91 2.35 10.52
CA SER A 190 0.06 3.46 10.94
C SER A 190 0.83 4.74 11.26
N TYR A 191 0.31 5.91 10.87
CA TYR A 191 0.95 7.21 11.15
C TYR A 191 1.05 7.57 12.65
N VAL A 192 0.39 6.81 13.54
CA VAL A 192 0.58 6.94 15.00
C VAL A 192 1.87 6.26 15.48
N ARG A 193 2.50 5.43 14.63
CA ARG A 193 3.74 4.70 14.93
C ARG A 193 4.97 5.57 14.70
N PRO A 194 6.00 5.48 15.54
CA PRO A 194 7.31 6.03 15.23
C PRO A 194 7.82 5.50 13.89
N ASN A 195 8.53 6.33 13.11
CA ASN A 195 9.10 5.99 11.80
C ASN A 195 8.11 5.54 10.71
N TRP A 196 6.80 5.67 10.89
CA TRP A 196 5.81 5.36 9.85
C TRP A 196 6.13 6.05 8.52
N ASP A 197 6.37 7.35 8.55
CA ASP A 197 6.68 8.14 7.36
C ASP A 197 7.96 7.67 6.67
N ARG A 198 9.00 7.34 7.44
CA ARG A 198 10.26 6.78 6.94
C ARG A 198 10.04 5.41 6.29
N ALA A 199 9.27 4.53 6.93
CA ALA A 199 8.91 3.22 6.39
C ALA A 199 8.11 3.37 5.09
N TYR A 200 7.13 4.27 5.06
CA TYR A 200 6.32 4.59 3.88
C TYR A 200 7.18 5.09 2.71
N VAL A 201 8.16 5.97 2.95
CA VAL A 201 9.09 6.42 1.90
C VAL A 201 10.00 5.29 1.41
N LEU A 202 10.48 4.41 2.30
CA LEU A 202 11.30 3.25 1.93
C LEU A 202 10.47 2.22 1.14
N ALA A 203 9.21 2.02 1.52
CA ALA A 203 8.24 1.19 0.80
C ALA A 203 7.99 1.73 -0.61
N TYR A 204 7.77 3.05 -0.76
CA TYR A 204 7.70 3.71 -2.07
C TYR A 204 8.96 3.46 -2.91
N ALA A 205 10.15 3.70 -2.35
CA ALA A 205 11.41 3.51 -3.06
C ALA A 205 11.61 2.05 -3.52
N GLY A 206 11.32 1.09 -2.65
CA GLY A 206 11.37 -0.34 -2.94
C GLY A 206 10.36 -0.75 -4.01
N ALA A 207 9.11 -0.30 -3.89
CA ALA A 207 8.03 -0.56 -4.84
C ALA A 207 8.33 0.02 -6.23
N ARG A 208 8.92 1.22 -6.33
CA ARG A 208 9.35 1.79 -7.61
C ARG A 208 10.41 0.94 -8.32
N GLN A 209 11.39 0.43 -7.57
CA GLN A 209 12.39 -0.49 -8.11
C GLN A 209 11.76 -1.81 -8.55
N TRP A 210 10.84 -2.34 -7.74
CA TRP A 210 10.16 -3.59 -8.00
C TRP A 210 9.29 -3.54 -9.26
N VAL A 211 8.44 -2.53 -9.41
CA VAL A 211 7.59 -2.35 -10.60
C VAL A 211 8.43 -2.16 -11.85
N ASN A 212 9.52 -1.38 -11.77
CA ASN A 212 10.44 -1.25 -12.89
C ASN A 212 11.09 -2.60 -13.24
N GLN A 213 11.45 -3.41 -12.26
CA GLN A 213 12.05 -4.72 -12.49
C GLN A 213 11.05 -5.73 -13.08
N ALA A 214 9.81 -5.74 -12.60
CA ALA A 214 8.73 -6.54 -13.17
C ALA A 214 8.49 -6.19 -14.65
N ARG A 215 8.46 -4.89 -14.98
CA ARG A 215 8.41 -4.42 -16.37
C ARG A 215 9.56 -4.99 -17.21
N LEU A 216 10.79 -4.95 -16.69
CA LEU A 216 11.96 -5.48 -17.38
C LEU A 216 11.82 -6.99 -17.60
N TRP A 217 11.44 -7.77 -16.60
CA TRP A 217 11.24 -9.22 -16.73
C TRP A 217 10.16 -9.58 -17.75
N VAL A 218 9.02 -8.89 -17.75
CA VAL A 218 7.98 -9.09 -18.77
C VAL A 218 8.51 -8.71 -20.16
N SER A 219 9.23 -7.59 -20.27
CA SER A 219 9.76 -7.09 -21.54
C SER A 219 10.91 -7.92 -22.11
N GLU A 220 11.66 -8.64 -21.26
CA GLU A 220 12.66 -9.63 -21.68
C GLU A 220 12.03 -10.75 -22.52
N VAL A 221 10.80 -11.15 -22.20
CA VAL A 221 10.07 -12.23 -22.87
C VAL A 221 9.17 -11.69 -23.98
N ASN A 222 8.28 -10.76 -23.64
CA ASN A 222 7.34 -10.16 -24.59
C ASN A 222 6.93 -8.74 -24.14
N PRO A 223 7.52 -7.68 -24.71
CA PRO A 223 7.22 -6.29 -24.31
C PRO A 223 5.78 -5.87 -24.61
N ASN A 224 5.08 -6.53 -25.54
CA ASN A 224 3.68 -6.21 -25.82
C ASN A 224 2.76 -6.60 -24.66
N VAL A 225 3.11 -7.60 -23.86
CA VAL A 225 2.31 -8.00 -22.68
C VAL A 225 2.36 -6.92 -21.61
N TRP A 226 3.51 -6.28 -21.41
CA TRP A 226 3.61 -5.12 -20.51
C TRP A 226 2.73 -3.96 -20.97
N ASN A 227 2.73 -3.66 -22.27
CA ASN A 227 1.87 -2.60 -22.82
C ASN A 227 0.39 -2.94 -22.63
N ALA A 228 -0.01 -4.20 -22.88
CA ALA A 228 -1.37 -4.65 -22.64
C ALA A 228 -1.77 -4.59 -21.15
N ALA A 229 -0.85 -4.93 -20.23
CA ALA A 229 -1.08 -4.83 -18.79
C ALA A 229 -1.26 -3.36 -18.35
N ARG A 230 -0.46 -2.43 -18.91
CA ARG A 230 -0.60 -0.99 -18.63
C ARG A 230 -1.94 -0.42 -19.09
N THR A 231 -2.46 -0.90 -20.21
CA THR A 231 -3.73 -0.45 -20.78
C THR A 231 -4.82 -1.50 -20.61
N LEU A 232 -4.80 -2.21 -19.46
CA LEU A 232 -5.76 -3.27 -19.19
C LEU A 232 -7.18 -2.72 -19.33
N THR A 233 -8.01 -3.43 -20.08
CA THR A 233 -9.44 -3.12 -20.22
C THR A 233 -10.23 -4.34 -19.77
N LEU A 234 -11.38 -4.10 -19.16
CA LEU A 234 -12.32 -5.12 -18.73
C LEU A 234 -13.68 -4.85 -19.39
N SER A 235 -14.55 -5.86 -19.42
CA SER A 235 -15.94 -5.64 -19.81
C SER A 235 -16.66 -4.72 -18.81
N GLY A 236 -17.80 -4.13 -19.20
CA GLY A 236 -18.57 -3.28 -18.29
C GLY A 236 -19.01 -4.02 -17.01
N GLU A 237 -19.37 -5.30 -17.15
CA GLU A 237 -19.75 -6.17 -16.02
C GLU A 237 -18.55 -6.45 -15.10
N ASP A 238 -17.39 -6.80 -15.67
CA ASP A 238 -16.18 -7.05 -14.89
C ASP A 238 -15.67 -5.78 -14.19
N MET A 239 -15.84 -4.60 -14.81
CA MET A 239 -15.54 -3.31 -14.18
C MET A 239 -16.46 -3.03 -12.98
N GLU A 240 -17.75 -3.35 -13.08
CA GLU A 240 -18.69 -3.21 -11.95
C GLU A 240 -18.29 -4.13 -10.80
N ARG A 241 -17.97 -5.39 -11.09
CA ARG A 241 -17.52 -6.36 -10.08
C ARG A 241 -16.20 -5.95 -9.43
N LEU A 242 -15.22 -5.47 -10.22
CA LEU A 242 -13.99 -4.89 -9.68
C LEU A 242 -14.27 -3.69 -8.77
N GLY A 243 -15.29 -2.89 -9.08
CA GLY A 243 -15.76 -1.81 -8.22
C GLY A 243 -16.26 -2.31 -6.86
N LYS A 244 -16.98 -3.44 -6.84
CA LYS A 244 -17.45 -4.06 -5.58
C LYS A 244 -16.30 -4.65 -4.76
N ASP A 245 -15.27 -5.19 -5.41
CA ASP A 245 -14.07 -5.65 -4.70
C ASP A 245 -13.28 -4.47 -4.12
N GLN A 246 -13.26 -3.31 -4.79
CA GLN A 246 -12.69 -2.06 -4.26
C GLN A 246 -13.49 -1.50 -3.08
N GLU A 247 -14.81 -1.61 -3.12
CA GLU A 247 -15.65 -1.29 -1.97
C GLU A 247 -15.35 -2.26 -0.81
N ALA A 248 -15.23 -3.57 -1.08
CA ALA A 248 -14.90 -4.56 -0.07
C ALA A 248 -13.51 -4.36 0.54
N LEU A 249 -12.51 -4.05 -0.28
CA LEU A 249 -11.18 -3.61 0.13
C LEU A 249 -11.24 -2.52 1.20
N TYR A 250 -12.05 -1.48 0.95
CA TYR A 250 -12.23 -0.37 1.89
C TYR A 250 -13.00 -0.82 3.13
N ARG A 251 -14.25 -1.23 2.92
CA ARG A 251 -15.23 -1.54 3.96
C ARG A 251 -14.77 -2.67 4.89
N ILE A 252 -14.33 -3.80 4.37
CA ILE A 252 -13.86 -4.92 5.21
C ILE A 252 -12.65 -4.49 6.03
N SER A 253 -11.72 -3.74 5.43
CA SER A 253 -10.53 -3.26 6.14
C SER A 253 -10.87 -2.19 7.19
N GLU A 254 -11.91 -1.40 7.04
CA GLU A 254 -12.33 -0.46 8.10
C GLU A 254 -12.65 -1.16 9.41
N TRP A 255 -13.14 -2.41 9.39
CA TRP A 255 -13.89 -2.93 10.53
C TRP A 255 -13.36 -4.22 11.19
N VAL A 256 -12.10 -4.60 10.94
CA VAL A 256 -11.50 -5.80 11.55
C VAL A 256 -11.10 -5.57 13.01
N LYS A 257 -12.03 -5.81 13.94
CA LYS A 257 -11.83 -5.61 15.39
C LYS A 257 -10.91 -6.64 16.05
N ASN A 258 -10.02 -6.17 16.93
CA ASN A 258 -9.38 -7.00 17.97
C ASN A 258 -10.39 -7.35 19.08
N VAL A 259 -10.50 -8.64 19.40
CA VAL A 259 -11.44 -9.23 20.37
C VAL A 259 -11.32 -8.64 21.79
N SER A 260 -10.27 -7.85 22.09
CA SER A 260 -10.00 -7.23 23.40
C SER A 260 -10.67 -5.87 23.66
N GLY A 261 -11.52 -5.36 22.75
CA GLY A 261 -12.48 -4.29 23.09
C GLY A 261 -12.18 -2.88 22.55
N SER A 262 -11.05 -2.62 21.90
CA SER A 262 -10.88 -1.43 21.05
C SER A 262 -11.35 -1.75 19.63
N GLU A 263 -12.14 -0.86 19.04
CA GLU A 263 -12.63 -1.00 17.67
C GLU A 263 -11.64 -0.32 16.72
N ASP A 264 -10.57 -1.04 16.41
CA ASP A 264 -9.54 -0.53 15.52
C ASP A 264 -9.66 -1.26 14.19
N GLY A 265 -9.82 -0.51 13.11
CA GLY A 265 -9.78 -1.07 11.76
C GLY A 265 -8.37 -1.41 11.31
N HIS A 266 -8.29 -1.86 10.09
CA HIS A 266 -7.09 -2.10 9.28
C HIS A 266 -7.07 -1.14 8.06
N TRP A 267 -8.02 -0.21 7.96
CA TRP A 267 -7.97 0.86 6.98
C TRP A 267 -7.28 2.10 7.56
N LYS A 268 -5.97 2.23 7.32
CA LYS A 268 -5.10 3.39 7.62
C LYS A 268 -5.07 3.90 9.06
N GLY A 269 -5.73 3.29 10.04
CA GLY A 269 -5.71 3.90 11.37
C GLY A 269 -6.56 3.28 12.46
N ASN A 270 -6.07 3.51 13.66
CA ASN A 270 -6.70 3.21 14.95
C ASN A 270 -8.06 3.90 15.09
N GLY A 271 -9.05 3.25 15.71
CA GLY A 271 -10.37 3.85 15.97
C GLY A 271 -11.35 3.92 14.79
N SER A 272 -11.07 3.23 13.67
CA SER A 272 -11.94 3.14 12.48
C SER A 272 -12.92 1.95 12.50
N GLY A 273 -12.82 1.06 13.49
CA GLY A 273 -13.51 -0.23 13.45
C GLY A 273 -14.97 -0.18 13.88
N VAL A 274 -15.87 -0.88 13.16
CA VAL A 274 -17.29 -1.06 13.56
C VAL A 274 -17.72 -2.51 13.35
N ARG A 275 -17.85 -3.29 14.43
CA ARG A 275 -18.12 -4.73 14.30
C ARG A 275 -19.46 -5.05 13.62
N THR A 276 -20.50 -4.28 13.91
CA THR A 276 -21.84 -4.51 13.34
C THR A 276 -21.81 -4.34 11.83
N ASP A 277 -21.10 -3.33 11.36
CA ASP A 277 -21.03 -2.97 9.94
C ASP A 277 -20.12 -3.94 9.20
N PHE A 278 -19.01 -4.37 9.84
CA PHE A 278 -18.21 -5.49 9.36
C PHE A 278 -19.06 -6.72 9.06
N LEU A 279 -19.87 -7.16 10.04
CA LEU A 279 -20.65 -8.37 9.92
C LEU A 279 -21.76 -8.21 8.88
N GLY A 280 -22.44 -7.05 8.88
CA GLY A 280 -23.50 -6.74 7.92
C GLY A 280 -22.98 -6.70 6.49
N PHE A 281 -21.92 -5.95 6.24
CA PHE A 281 -21.30 -5.82 4.93
C PHE A 281 -20.66 -7.12 4.47
N SER A 282 -19.83 -7.78 5.30
CA SER A 282 -19.16 -9.01 4.90
C SER A 282 -20.15 -10.12 4.56
N ALA A 283 -21.25 -10.24 5.32
CA ALA A 283 -22.31 -11.20 5.00
C ALA A 283 -23.00 -10.87 3.66
N LYS A 284 -23.28 -9.58 3.41
CA LYS A 284 -23.84 -9.12 2.13
C LYS A 284 -22.88 -9.40 0.97
N TRP A 285 -21.59 -9.10 1.15
CA TRP A 285 -20.57 -9.27 0.13
C TRP A 285 -20.39 -10.75 -0.21
N VAL A 286 -20.22 -11.62 0.79
CA VAL A 286 -20.08 -13.08 0.59
C VAL A 286 -21.36 -13.69 -0.02
N ALA A 287 -22.54 -13.23 0.36
CA ALA A 287 -23.79 -13.82 -0.09
C ALA A 287 -24.28 -13.30 -1.46
N LEU A 288 -23.99 -12.05 -1.80
CA LEU A 288 -24.63 -11.34 -2.90
C LEU A 288 -23.67 -10.75 -3.93
N THR A 289 -22.37 -10.67 -3.64
CA THR A 289 -21.40 -10.15 -4.61
C THR A 289 -20.91 -11.28 -5.50
N LEU A 290 -20.83 -10.99 -6.80
CA LEU A 290 -20.09 -11.81 -7.73
C LEU A 290 -18.65 -11.32 -7.72
N ASP A 291 -17.75 -12.19 -7.27
CA ASP A 291 -16.30 -12.02 -7.37
C ASP A 291 -15.92 -11.36 -8.71
N SER A 292 -15.03 -10.37 -8.70
CA SER A 292 -14.41 -9.96 -9.96
C SER A 292 -13.54 -11.07 -10.52
N VAL A 293 -13.18 -10.97 -11.78
CA VAL A 293 -12.25 -11.91 -12.43
C VAL A 293 -10.91 -12.03 -11.71
N PHE A 294 -10.49 -11.00 -10.95
CA PHE A 294 -9.25 -11.03 -10.16
C PHE A 294 -9.43 -11.84 -8.89
N GLU A 295 -10.51 -11.64 -8.15
CA GLU A 295 -10.77 -12.45 -6.97
C GLU A 295 -11.04 -13.92 -7.33
N GLU A 296 -11.76 -14.18 -8.44
CA GLU A 296 -11.93 -15.52 -9.00
C GLU A 296 -10.57 -16.14 -9.35
N ASP A 297 -9.68 -15.42 -10.04
CA ASP A 297 -8.34 -15.90 -10.38
C ASP A 297 -7.49 -16.15 -9.12
N PHE A 298 -7.57 -15.28 -8.10
CA PHE A 298 -6.87 -15.47 -6.83
C PHE A 298 -7.29 -16.79 -6.18
N LYS A 299 -8.59 -17.09 -6.11
CA LYS A 299 -9.14 -18.32 -5.54
C LYS A 299 -8.83 -19.57 -6.38
N THR A 300 -8.95 -19.46 -7.70
CA THR A 300 -8.99 -20.61 -8.62
C THR A 300 -7.69 -20.85 -9.38
N ARG A 301 -7.06 -19.80 -9.92
CA ARG A 301 -5.76 -19.87 -10.61
C ARG A 301 -4.60 -19.90 -9.63
N LYS A 302 -4.78 -19.33 -8.44
CA LYS A 302 -3.83 -19.34 -7.32
C LYS A 302 -2.45 -18.81 -7.73
N TRP A 303 -2.41 -17.73 -8.50
CA TRP A 303 -1.16 -17.14 -8.98
C TRP A 303 -0.25 -16.65 -7.84
N HIS A 304 -0.79 -16.36 -6.65
CA HIS A 304 -0.02 -16.11 -5.42
C HIS A 304 0.95 -17.27 -5.08
N GLN A 305 0.62 -18.51 -5.44
CA GLN A 305 1.50 -19.67 -5.21
C GLN A 305 2.79 -19.62 -6.02
N LEU A 306 2.76 -18.97 -7.18
CA LEU A 306 3.96 -18.76 -8.01
C LEU A 306 4.98 -17.86 -7.30
N LEU A 307 4.52 -17.00 -6.38
CA LEU A 307 5.35 -16.11 -5.58
C LEU A 307 5.79 -16.76 -4.26
N ALA A 308 4.90 -17.55 -3.63
CA ALA A 308 5.07 -18.06 -2.27
C ALA A 308 5.99 -19.29 -2.13
N GLY A 309 6.40 -19.91 -3.24
CA GLY A 309 7.17 -21.15 -3.25
C GLY A 309 8.45 -21.09 -2.40
N GLY A 310 8.50 -21.86 -1.31
CA GLY A 310 9.68 -21.99 -0.46
C GLY A 310 10.06 -20.75 0.37
N LEU A 311 9.15 -19.77 0.56
CA LEU A 311 9.43 -18.57 1.37
C LEU A 311 9.46 -18.84 2.90
N ARG A 312 8.57 -19.69 3.44
CA ARG A 312 8.48 -20.06 4.88
C ARG A 312 7.83 -21.43 5.15
N GLY A 313 8.22 -22.10 6.24
CA GLY A 313 7.44 -23.18 6.89
C GLY A 313 8.26 -24.18 7.72
N ALA A 314 7.64 -24.84 8.72
CA ALA A 314 8.22 -25.97 9.48
C ALA A 314 8.09 -27.34 8.76
N LEU A 315 7.28 -27.39 7.68
CA LEU A 315 7.22 -28.50 6.72
C LEU A 315 8.21 -28.33 5.54
N ASP A 316 8.82 -27.15 5.42
CA ASP A 316 9.95 -26.89 4.55
C ASP A 316 11.19 -26.77 5.44
N LEU A 317 11.99 -27.83 5.55
CA LEU A 317 13.23 -27.88 6.35
C LEU A 317 14.33 -26.86 5.91
N ASN A 318 13.97 -25.83 5.12
CA ASN A 318 14.85 -25.11 4.23
C ASN A 318 14.76 -23.58 4.29
N VAL A 319 14.09 -22.95 5.29
CA VAL A 319 14.22 -21.47 5.47
C VAL A 319 15.69 -21.08 5.75
N ASN A 320 16.47 -21.99 6.33
CA ASN A 320 17.92 -21.87 6.49
C ASN A 320 18.73 -22.38 5.29
N ALA A 321 18.12 -23.10 4.35
CA ALA A 321 18.83 -23.57 3.17
C ALA A 321 18.96 -22.41 2.17
N PRO A 322 20.20 -22.13 1.73
CA PRO A 322 20.44 -21.04 0.81
C PRO A 322 19.61 -21.24 -0.47
N PRO A 323 19.02 -20.17 -1.02
CA PRO A 323 18.38 -20.22 -2.33
C PRO A 323 19.37 -20.67 -3.41
N PRO A 324 18.87 -21.13 -4.58
CA PRO A 324 19.70 -21.22 -5.77
C PRO A 324 20.36 -19.86 -6.02
N ALA A 325 21.68 -19.80 -5.94
CA ALA A 325 22.44 -18.56 -6.09
C ALA A 325 22.95 -18.35 -7.53
N PRO A 326 23.07 -17.10 -8.01
CA PRO A 326 22.61 -15.85 -7.37
C PRO A 326 21.17 -15.47 -7.75
N ALA A 327 20.46 -14.79 -6.84
CA ALA A 327 19.16 -14.19 -7.14
C ALA A 327 19.27 -13.15 -8.27
N PRO A 328 18.22 -12.98 -9.11
CA PRO A 328 18.20 -11.95 -10.13
C PRO A 328 18.44 -10.55 -9.53
N ALA A 329 19.21 -9.71 -10.22
CA ALA A 329 19.39 -8.33 -9.80
C ALA A 329 18.08 -7.53 -9.99
N VAL A 330 17.78 -6.65 -9.03
CA VAL A 330 16.69 -5.67 -9.12
C VAL A 330 17.31 -4.32 -9.45
N ALA A 331 16.93 -3.75 -10.59
CA ALA A 331 17.52 -2.52 -11.11
C ALA A 331 17.12 -1.31 -10.27
N ARG A 332 18.14 -0.55 -9.86
CA ARG A 332 17.99 0.74 -9.20
C ARG A 332 17.23 1.73 -10.09
N VAL A 333 16.30 2.45 -9.49
CA VAL A 333 15.53 3.53 -10.14
C VAL A 333 15.93 4.87 -9.51
N ALA A 334 16.16 5.88 -10.35
CA ALA A 334 16.44 7.23 -9.89
C ALA A 334 15.17 7.84 -9.27
N LEU A 335 15.31 8.38 -8.06
CA LEU A 335 14.25 9.10 -7.37
C LEU A 335 14.65 10.57 -7.29
N ASN A 336 14.03 11.40 -8.13
CA ASN A 336 14.14 12.85 -8.07
C ASN A 336 12.80 13.43 -7.58
N LYS A 337 12.43 13.04 -6.36
CA LYS A 337 11.12 13.33 -5.78
C LYS A 337 11.28 14.11 -4.47
N ARG A 338 10.20 14.75 -4.06
CA ARG A 338 9.99 15.31 -2.72
C ARG A 338 8.68 14.74 -2.18
N ALA A 339 8.64 14.41 -0.90
CA ALA A 339 7.42 14.02 -0.23
C ALA A 339 6.68 15.30 0.20
N VAL A 340 5.46 15.51 -0.30
CA VAL A 340 4.50 16.46 0.24
C VAL A 340 3.77 15.74 1.37
N VAL A 341 3.91 16.26 2.59
CA VAL A 341 3.33 15.67 3.80
C VAL A 341 2.27 16.64 4.31
N LEU A 342 1.00 16.21 4.28
CA LEU A 342 -0.11 16.92 4.90
C LEU A 342 -0.51 16.17 6.17
N ARG A 343 -0.38 16.82 7.32
CA ARG A 343 -0.74 16.24 8.61
C ARG A 343 -1.93 16.97 9.20
N THR A 344 -3.07 16.27 9.28
CA THR A 344 -4.23 16.71 10.03
C THR A 344 -3.98 16.40 11.51
N VAL A 345 -3.77 17.44 12.30
CA VAL A 345 -3.50 17.31 13.74
C VAL A 345 -4.79 17.16 14.53
N SER A 346 -5.87 17.80 14.10
CA SER A 346 -7.18 17.54 14.68
C SER A 346 -8.32 17.85 13.71
N ALA A 347 -9.43 17.15 13.89
CA ALA A 347 -10.75 17.54 13.40
C ALA A 347 -11.74 17.53 14.56
N ARG A 348 -12.78 18.35 14.45
CA ARG A 348 -13.86 18.44 15.42
C ARG A 348 -15.15 18.84 14.72
N ASP A 349 -16.21 18.08 14.93
CA ASP A 349 -17.56 18.51 14.61
C ASP A 349 -18.02 19.57 15.64
N LEU A 350 -18.59 20.66 15.16
CA LEU A 350 -19.07 21.78 15.99
C LEU A 350 -20.59 21.80 16.14
N ASN A 351 -21.33 21.05 15.33
CA ASN A 351 -22.77 21.21 15.18
C ASN A 351 -23.56 19.89 15.28
N ASN A 352 -22.92 18.76 15.56
CA ASN A 352 -23.54 17.44 15.66
C ASN A 352 -24.20 17.01 14.33
N ALA A 353 -23.36 16.65 13.36
CA ALA A 353 -23.79 16.20 12.03
C ALA A 353 -24.84 15.07 12.10
N ASP A 354 -24.67 14.10 13.02
CA ASP A 354 -25.63 13.00 13.28
C ASP A 354 -26.95 13.40 13.96
N GLY A 355 -27.19 14.70 14.22
CA GLY A 355 -28.57 15.19 14.28
C GLY A 355 -28.93 16.25 15.32
N VAL A 356 -29.92 17.04 14.90
CA VAL A 356 -30.65 18.08 15.65
C VAL A 356 -31.74 17.49 16.58
N PHE A 357 -31.99 16.18 16.54
CA PHE A 357 -33.07 15.52 17.30
C PHE A 357 -32.63 14.63 18.47
N GLY A 358 -31.34 14.64 18.83
CA GLY A 358 -30.86 14.06 20.10
C GLY A 358 -30.93 12.53 20.22
N VAL A 359 -30.96 11.82 19.09
CA VAL A 359 -30.92 10.35 19.02
C VAL A 359 -29.69 9.82 18.27
N GLY A 360 -28.81 10.71 17.77
CA GLY A 360 -27.58 10.36 17.04
C GLY A 360 -26.34 10.30 17.94
N GLY A 361 -25.33 9.55 17.49
CA GLY A 361 -23.98 9.50 18.06
C GLY A 361 -23.21 10.79 17.79
N ASN A 362 -21.89 10.77 18.01
CA ASN A 362 -21.00 11.78 17.44
C ASN A 362 -20.53 11.33 16.05
N ALA A 363 -20.06 12.29 15.25
CA ALA A 363 -19.55 12.06 13.91
C ALA A 363 -18.48 10.95 13.78
N ASP A 364 -18.59 10.19 12.69
CA ASP A 364 -17.69 9.18 12.13
C ASP A 364 -16.73 9.82 11.12
N MET A 365 -15.93 10.78 11.61
CA MET A 365 -15.17 11.66 10.71
C MET A 365 -14.09 10.94 9.92
N TYR A 366 -13.97 11.27 8.64
CA TYR A 366 -12.82 10.94 7.80
C TYR A 366 -12.47 12.08 6.82
N ALA A 367 -11.24 12.07 6.29
CA ALA A 367 -10.80 13.05 5.31
C ALA A 367 -10.65 12.44 3.91
N ARG A 368 -11.14 13.15 2.89
CA ARG A 368 -10.79 12.91 1.49
C ARG A 368 -9.86 14.01 1.03
N ILE A 369 -8.62 13.63 0.71
CA ILE A 369 -7.55 14.58 0.40
C ILE A 369 -7.03 14.26 -0.99
N ARG A 370 -7.08 15.22 -1.91
CA ARG A 370 -6.45 15.10 -3.23
C ARG A 370 -5.21 15.98 -3.29
N VAL A 371 -4.05 15.36 -3.50
CA VAL A 371 -2.78 16.08 -3.71
C VAL A 371 -2.36 15.84 -5.16
N GLN A 372 -2.33 16.92 -5.96
CA GLN A 372 -2.26 16.85 -7.42
C GLN A 372 -3.38 15.96 -7.99
N ASN A 373 -3.00 14.81 -8.56
CA ASN A 373 -3.87 13.90 -9.28
C ASN A 373 -4.19 12.61 -8.50
N GLN A 374 -3.75 12.52 -7.25
CA GLN A 374 -4.00 11.36 -6.40
C GLN A 374 -4.92 11.74 -5.24
N GLU A 375 -5.98 10.97 -5.09
CA GLU A 375 -6.89 11.03 -3.96
C GLU A 375 -6.50 9.99 -2.91
N PHE A 376 -6.60 10.43 -1.65
CA PHE A 376 -6.35 9.68 -0.44
C PHE A 376 -7.63 9.75 0.40
N ILE A 377 -8.12 8.58 0.80
CA ILE A 377 -9.20 8.46 1.79
C ILE A 377 -8.51 8.03 3.09
N GLU A 378 -8.56 8.88 4.11
CA GLU A 378 -7.96 8.62 5.41
C GLU A 378 -8.88 7.75 6.29
N ALA A 379 -8.33 7.18 7.37
CA ALA A 379 -9.08 6.30 8.26
C ALA A 379 -10.28 7.01 8.90
N MET A 380 -11.47 6.42 8.79
CA MET A 380 -12.63 6.87 9.56
C MET A 380 -12.35 6.83 11.08
N GLN A 381 -12.97 7.72 11.84
CA GLN A 381 -12.82 7.80 13.28
C GLN A 381 -14.19 7.74 13.94
N LEU A 382 -14.57 6.54 14.40
CA LEU A 382 -15.92 6.20 14.85
C LEU A 382 -16.30 6.92 16.16
N ASP A 383 -17.49 7.50 16.14
CA ASP A 383 -18.24 8.09 17.24
C ASP A 383 -17.41 9.12 18.01
N ARG A 384 -16.83 10.08 17.29
CA ARG A 384 -15.96 11.12 17.87
C ARG A 384 -16.43 12.53 17.55
N GLU A 385 -16.73 13.30 18.60
CA GLU A 385 -16.86 14.76 18.45
C GLU A 385 -15.52 15.39 18.01
N SER A 386 -14.38 14.83 18.44
CA SER A 386 -13.05 15.34 18.10
C SER A 386 -11.97 14.25 18.08
N ILE A 387 -11.03 14.39 17.14
CA ILE A 387 -9.97 13.41 16.85
C ILE A 387 -8.57 14.04 16.92
N ARG A 388 -7.58 13.35 17.54
CA ARG A 388 -6.18 13.81 17.74
C ARG A 388 -5.15 12.68 17.98
N PRO A 389 -3.97 12.68 17.32
CA PRO A 389 -3.73 13.25 15.99
C PRO A 389 -4.64 12.55 14.98
N ALA A 390 -5.13 13.28 13.97
CA ALA A 390 -6.11 12.72 13.06
C ALA A 390 -5.45 11.84 12.00
N TRP A 391 -4.73 12.43 11.04
CA TRP A 391 -4.27 11.72 9.83
C TRP A 391 -2.97 12.29 9.28
N THR A 392 -2.23 11.49 8.51
CA THR A 392 -1.07 11.97 7.73
C THR A 392 -1.09 11.39 6.32
N THR A 393 -1.11 12.28 5.33
CA THR A 393 -1.06 11.96 3.91
C THR A 393 0.33 12.26 3.35
N ILE A 394 0.89 11.35 2.55
CA ILE A 394 2.16 11.57 1.85
C ILE A 394 1.98 11.35 0.35
N ARG A 395 2.41 12.33 -0.46
CA ARG A 395 2.47 12.24 -1.93
C ARG A 395 3.87 12.56 -2.45
N PHE A 396 4.40 11.77 -3.37
CA PHE A 396 5.71 11.98 -3.99
C PHE A 396 5.65 12.80 -5.29
N ILE A 397 6.09 14.04 -5.23
CA ILE A 397 6.05 14.99 -6.34
C ILE A 397 7.45 15.12 -6.95
N ASP A 398 7.55 15.26 -8.28
CA ASP A 398 8.83 15.54 -8.94
C ASP A 398 9.47 16.81 -8.36
N ALA A 399 10.77 16.72 -8.07
CA ALA A 399 11.46 17.76 -7.28
C ALA A 399 11.55 19.13 -7.99
N ASP A 400 11.31 19.17 -9.30
CA ASP A 400 11.27 20.36 -10.15
C ASP A 400 9.88 21.00 -10.23
N ILE A 401 8.82 20.36 -9.73
CA ILE A 401 7.48 20.93 -9.64
C ILE A 401 7.44 21.89 -8.43
N PRO A 402 7.21 23.20 -8.62
CA PRO A 402 7.29 24.17 -7.54
C PRO A 402 5.99 24.31 -6.74
N PHE A 403 4.84 24.01 -7.36
CA PHE A 403 3.52 24.17 -6.75
C PHE A 403 2.71 22.88 -6.84
N VAL A 404 1.96 22.61 -5.77
CA VAL A 404 1.11 21.44 -5.62
C VAL A 404 -0.31 21.91 -5.31
N SER A 405 -1.28 21.48 -6.12
CA SER A 405 -2.69 21.69 -5.79
C SER A 405 -3.12 20.69 -4.73
N VAL A 406 -3.86 21.17 -3.74
CA VAL A 406 -4.46 20.36 -2.70
C VAL A 406 -5.95 20.68 -2.62
N HIS A 407 -6.75 19.63 -2.58
CA HIS A 407 -8.17 19.66 -2.31
C HIS A 407 -8.42 18.84 -1.04
N TYR A 408 -9.10 19.41 -0.06
CA TYR A 408 -9.37 18.79 1.23
C TYR A 408 -10.87 18.84 1.53
N GLU A 409 -11.44 17.67 1.76
CA GLU A 409 -12.82 17.49 2.22
C GLU A 409 -12.81 16.75 3.56
N LEU A 410 -13.76 17.08 4.42
CA LEU A 410 -14.03 16.35 5.65
C LEU A 410 -15.46 15.81 5.58
N TRP A 411 -15.62 14.55 5.93
CA TRP A 411 -16.87 13.82 5.81
C TRP A 411 -17.21 13.16 7.13
N ASP A 412 -18.50 13.00 7.38
CA ASP A 412 -19.10 12.09 8.34
C ASP A 412 -19.51 10.81 7.63
N GLU A 413 -19.29 9.64 8.22
CA GLU A 413 -19.60 8.37 7.59
C GLU A 413 -20.76 7.64 8.29
N ASP A 414 -21.96 7.78 7.74
CA ASP A 414 -23.17 7.15 8.28
C ASP A 414 -23.29 5.64 7.98
N GLY A 415 -22.44 5.10 7.12
CA GLY A 415 -22.44 3.69 6.72
C GLY A 415 -23.69 3.27 5.93
N VAL A 416 -23.65 2.05 5.39
CA VAL A 416 -24.65 1.54 4.41
C VAL A 416 -26.07 1.45 4.97
N LEU A 417 -26.24 1.46 6.30
CA LEU A 417 -27.53 1.31 6.96
C LEU A 417 -28.16 2.63 7.41
N ASN A 418 -27.39 3.71 7.56
CA ASN A 418 -27.90 4.96 8.14
C ASN A 418 -28.03 6.12 7.14
N GLY A 419 -27.33 6.10 6.00
CA GLY A 419 -27.47 7.20 5.05
C GLY A 419 -26.39 7.31 3.99
N ASP A 420 -26.37 8.48 3.34
CA ASP A 420 -25.25 8.94 2.51
C ASP A 420 -24.34 9.78 3.40
N ASP A 421 -23.01 9.62 3.31
CA ASP A 421 -22.02 10.41 4.05
C ASP A 421 -22.30 11.93 4.02
N GLU A 422 -22.27 12.59 5.19
CA GLU A 422 -22.41 14.04 5.30
C GLU A 422 -21.10 14.77 5.00
N HIS A 423 -21.12 15.67 4.02
CA HIS A 423 -20.00 16.58 3.78
C HIS A 423 -19.97 17.67 4.86
N LEU A 424 -18.96 17.67 5.72
CA LEU A 424 -18.77 18.67 6.77
C LEU A 424 -18.18 19.97 6.21
N ASP A 425 -18.71 21.11 6.63
CA ASP A 425 -18.19 22.42 6.24
C ASP A 425 -16.93 22.77 7.04
N VAL A 426 -15.79 22.89 6.34
CA VAL A 426 -14.52 23.36 6.89
C VAL A 426 -14.09 24.71 6.32
N HIS A 427 -14.86 25.31 5.41
CA HIS A 427 -14.46 26.51 4.67
C HIS A 427 -14.98 27.80 5.32
N PRO A 428 -14.13 28.83 5.51
CA PRO A 428 -14.47 30.00 6.34
C PRO A 428 -15.46 30.97 5.68
N ASP A 429 -15.70 30.85 4.38
CA ASP A 429 -16.53 31.75 3.57
C ASP A 429 -18.01 31.31 3.48
N GLY A 430 -18.34 30.08 3.89
CA GLY A 430 -19.73 29.55 3.86
C GLY A 430 -20.33 29.31 2.47
N ARG A 431 -19.63 29.67 1.39
CA ARG A 431 -20.01 29.39 -0.01
C ARG A 431 -19.54 28.02 -0.51
N PHE A 432 -18.54 27.46 0.16
CA PHE A 432 -17.93 26.16 -0.13
C PHE A 432 -17.93 25.35 1.17
N LYS A 433 -17.77 24.03 1.07
CA LYS A 433 -17.56 23.15 2.23
C LYS A 433 -16.12 22.65 2.34
N ASN A 434 -15.46 22.48 1.21
CA ASN A 434 -14.10 21.97 1.08
C ASN A 434 -13.05 23.10 1.02
N LEU A 435 -11.76 22.74 1.15
CA LEU A 435 -10.65 23.66 0.93
C LEU A 435 -9.92 23.34 -0.38
N ASP A 436 -9.63 24.37 -1.16
CA ASP A 436 -8.77 24.30 -2.35
C ASP A 436 -7.61 25.29 -2.20
N PHE A 437 -6.37 24.81 -2.31
CA PHE A 437 -5.20 25.67 -2.21
C PHE A 437 -4.00 25.17 -3.01
N LEU A 438 -3.09 26.10 -3.30
CA LEU A 438 -1.78 25.84 -3.87
C LEU A 438 -0.72 25.89 -2.76
N PHE A 439 0.10 24.86 -2.70
CA PHE A 439 1.25 24.76 -1.80
C PHE A 439 2.54 24.94 -2.58
N ASN A 440 3.32 25.96 -2.25
CA ASN A 440 4.66 26.16 -2.81
C ASN A 440 5.67 25.29 -2.06
N MET A 441 6.24 24.29 -2.74
CA MET A 441 7.14 23.34 -2.10
C MET A 441 8.47 23.97 -1.67
N THR A 442 8.88 25.10 -2.23
CA THR A 442 10.16 25.74 -1.86
C THR A 442 10.00 26.71 -0.69
N THR A 443 8.96 27.53 -0.70
CA THR A 443 8.73 28.55 0.34
C THR A 443 7.80 28.07 1.46
N HIS A 444 7.17 26.90 1.28
CA HIS A 444 6.12 26.35 2.13
C HIS A 444 4.90 27.27 2.28
N ARG A 445 4.75 28.26 1.40
CA ARG A 445 3.59 29.16 1.41
C ARG A 445 2.39 28.45 0.80
N VAL A 446 1.26 28.52 1.51
CA VAL A 446 -0.07 28.13 1.05
C VAL A 446 -0.80 29.38 0.56
N GLY A 447 -1.49 29.27 -0.58
CA GLY A 447 -2.36 30.30 -1.12
C GLY A 447 -3.65 29.71 -1.69
N GLY A 448 -4.80 30.28 -1.35
CA GLY A 448 -6.13 29.85 -1.78
C GLY A 448 -7.22 30.83 -1.30
N ILE A 449 -8.49 30.52 -1.56
CA ILE A 449 -9.59 31.36 -1.06
C ILE A 449 -9.63 31.26 0.47
N GLY A 450 -9.47 32.38 1.16
CA GLY A 450 -9.43 32.41 2.63
C GLY A 450 -8.17 31.80 3.26
N LEU A 451 -7.14 31.49 2.46
CA LEU A 451 -5.92 30.81 2.90
C LEU A 451 -4.68 31.56 2.38
N ASP A 452 -3.87 32.13 3.28
CA ASP A 452 -2.55 32.69 2.93
C ASP A 452 -1.60 32.59 4.14
N GLY A 453 -0.44 31.96 3.96
CA GLY A 453 0.54 31.85 5.04
C GLY A 453 1.50 30.68 4.90
N VAL A 454 2.33 30.45 5.92
CA VAL A 454 3.24 29.30 6.02
C VAL A 454 2.78 28.43 7.18
N PHE A 455 2.31 27.22 6.87
CA PHE A 455 1.73 26.28 7.82
C PHE A 455 2.41 24.91 7.68
N ASP A 456 3.64 24.75 8.16
CA ASP A 456 4.52 23.63 7.77
C ASP A 456 5.09 22.83 8.95
N SER A 457 4.57 23.05 10.16
CA SER A 457 4.99 22.33 11.36
C SER A 457 3.90 22.35 12.45
N ASP A 458 4.07 21.50 13.48
CA ASP A 458 3.20 21.50 14.67
C ASP A 458 3.18 22.86 15.41
N ALA A 459 4.22 23.68 15.25
CA ALA A 459 4.28 25.03 15.82
C ALA A 459 3.58 26.09 14.93
N ARG A 460 3.27 25.74 13.68
CA ARG A 460 2.67 26.62 12.67
C ARG A 460 1.49 25.91 12.00
N LEU A 461 0.45 25.64 12.78
CA LEU A 461 -0.77 25.02 12.28
C LEU A 461 -1.67 26.05 11.60
N LEU A 462 -2.28 25.67 10.47
CA LEU A 462 -3.50 26.31 10.01
C LEU A 462 -4.65 25.81 10.89
N THR A 463 -5.43 26.74 11.44
CA THR A 463 -6.70 26.43 12.12
C THR A 463 -7.83 27.11 11.35
N ILE A 464 -8.80 26.32 10.91
CA ILE A 464 -9.89 26.79 10.07
C ILE A 464 -11.18 26.09 10.46
N GLN A 465 -12.31 26.77 10.24
CA GLN A 465 -13.63 26.24 10.58
C GLN A 465 -14.66 26.69 9.54
N GLY A 466 -15.65 25.83 9.31
CA GLY A 466 -16.82 26.17 8.53
C GLY A 466 -17.69 27.25 9.18
N THR A 467 -18.52 27.88 8.36
CA THR A 467 -19.47 28.93 8.78
C THR A 467 -20.93 28.63 8.39
N ALA A 468 -21.20 27.58 7.62
CA ALA A 468 -22.52 27.15 7.17
C ALA A 468 -23.18 26.11 8.11
N SER A 469 -24.04 25.22 7.61
CA SER A 469 -24.48 24.02 8.36
C SER A 469 -23.35 23.00 8.45
N ASP A 470 -23.49 22.00 9.32
CA ASP A 470 -22.56 20.85 9.39
C ASP A 470 -21.11 21.27 9.65
N ARG A 471 -20.94 22.28 10.51
CA ARG A 471 -19.64 22.95 10.69
C ARG A 471 -18.68 22.03 11.40
N ALA A 472 -17.50 21.92 10.83
CA ALA A 472 -16.35 21.34 11.48
C ALA A 472 -15.22 22.36 11.62
N ARG A 473 -14.29 22.04 12.52
CA ARG A 473 -13.00 22.71 12.66
C ARG A 473 -11.90 21.70 12.39
N ILE A 474 -10.93 22.09 11.56
CA ILE A 474 -9.72 21.32 11.35
C ILE A 474 -8.47 22.12 11.73
N GLN A 475 -7.44 21.39 12.16
CA GLN A 475 -6.09 21.90 12.33
C GLN A 475 -5.13 21.03 11.56
N PHE A 476 -4.35 21.62 10.65
CA PHE A 476 -3.36 20.87 9.87
C PHE A 476 -2.12 21.71 9.57
N PHE A 477 -1.06 21.04 9.14
CA PHE A 477 0.06 21.65 8.44
C PHE A 477 0.41 20.84 7.19
N ILE A 478 1.05 21.50 6.23
CA ILE A 478 1.58 20.89 5.02
C ILE A 478 3.03 21.32 4.84
N THR A 479 3.90 20.34 4.60
CA THR A 479 5.33 20.56 4.41
C THR A 479 5.85 19.75 3.24
N SER A 480 7.07 20.03 2.82
CA SER A 480 7.77 19.23 1.83
C SER A 480 9.07 18.70 2.41
N ARG A 481 9.38 17.45 2.10
CA ARG A 481 10.53 16.71 2.61
C ARG A 481 11.35 16.18 1.45
N THR A 482 12.66 16.30 1.57
CA THR A 482 13.61 15.83 0.57
C THR A 482 13.84 14.34 0.69
N LEU A 483 13.86 13.65 -0.46
CA LEU A 483 14.26 12.25 -0.53
C LEU A 483 15.73 12.16 -0.93
N ALA A 484 16.44 11.20 -0.38
CA ALA A 484 17.83 10.93 -0.77
C ALA A 484 17.86 10.60 -2.26
N ARG A 485 18.67 11.37 -3.00
CA ARG A 485 18.78 11.19 -4.45
C ARG A 485 19.45 9.85 -4.74
N THR A 486 18.72 9.02 -5.47
CA THR A 486 19.28 7.80 -6.03
C THR A 486 20.00 8.15 -7.33
N VAL A 487 21.31 8.42 -7.25
CA VAL A 487 22.11 8.60 -8.46
C VAL A 487 22.33 7.23 -9.08
N ILE A 488 21.68 6.98 -10.23
CA ILE A 488 22.09 5.90 -11.12
C ILE A 488 23.45 6.35 -11.66
N ARG A 489 24.54 5.77 -11.13
CA ARG A 489 25.80 5.87 -11.86
C ARG A 489 25.53 5.24 -13.23
N PRO A 490 25.85 5.93 -14.34
CA PRO A 490 25.77 5.28 -15.64
C PRO A 490 26.50 3.94 -15.50
N PHE A 491 25.86 2.84 -15.91
CA PHE A 491 26.56 1.58 -16.05
C PHE A 491 27.88 1.90 -16.77
N PRO A 492 29.05 1.46 -16.28
CA PRO A 492 30.27 1.59 -17.06
C PRO A 492 29.91 1.05 -18.44
N GLY A 493 30.02 1.94 -19.44
CA GLY A 493 29.43 1.70 -20.76
C GLY A 493 29.77 0.30 -21.22
N ARG A 494 28.81 -0.35 -21.90
CA ARG A 494 28.96 -1.65 -22.56
C ARG A 494 30.45 -1.86 -22.87
N PRO A 495 31.13 -2.90 -22.31
CA PRO A 495 32.54 -3.10 -22.60
C PRO A 495 32.73 -2.94 -24.10
N PRO A 496 33.75 -2.18 -24.55
CA PRO A 496 33.89 -1.82 -25.95
C PRO A 496 33.63 -3.08 -26.76
N VAL A 497 32.69 -2.98 -27.71
CA VAL A 497 32.41 -4.06 -28.66
C VAL A 497 33.79 -4.53 -29.10
N LEU A 498 34.17 -5.76 -28.73
CA LEU A 498 35.44 -6.33 -29.15
C LEU A 498 35.45 -6.13 -30.65
N GLN A 499 36.34 -5.25 -31.13
CA GLN A 499 36.46 -5.08 -32.56
C GLN A 499 36.73 -6.48 -33.10
N PRO A 500 36.05 -6.89 -34.19
CA PRO A 500 36.37 -8.14 -34.84
C PRO A 500 37.89 -8.18 -34.98
N ILE A 501 38.53 -9.19 -34.38
CA ILE A 501 39.94 -9.43 -34.63
C ILE A 501 39.97 -9.73 -36.12
N GLU A 502 40.46 -8.76 -36.91
CA GLU A 502 40.73 -9.02 -38.32
C GLU A 502 41.65 -10.25 -38.35
N PRO A 503 41.25 -11.33 -39.05
CA PRO A 503 42.12 -12.48 -39.18
C PRO A 503 43.45 -11.98 -39.76
N PRO A 504 44.60 -12.46 -39.26
CA PRO A 504 45.89 -12.01 -39.74
C PRO A 504 45.93 -12.12 -41.26
N VAL A 505 46.14 -10.99 -41.93
CA VAL A 505 46.35 -10.94 -43.37
C VAL A 505 47.55 -11.81 -43.66
N LEU A 506 47.33 -12.98 -44.24
CA LEU A 506 48.39 -13.82 -44.80
C LEU A 506 49.04 -12.98 -45.91
N GLN A 507 50.24 -12.48 -45.63
CA GLN A 507 51.04 -11.85 -46.66
C GLN A 507 51.31 -12.89 -47.76
N PRO A 508 51.04 -12.57 -49.03
CA PRO A 508 51.39 -13.45 -50.13
C PRO A 508 52.91 -13.62 -50.13
N THR A 509 53.37 -14.86 -49.93
CA THR A 509 54.74 -15.25 -50.21
C THR A 509 54.99 -15.02 -51.69
N THR A 510 55.84 -14.05 -52.02
CA THR A 510 56.34 -13.84 -53.38
C THR A 510 57.10 -15.07 -53.88
N PRO A 511 56.97 -15.40 -55.18
CA PRO A 511 57.59 -16.56 -55.81
C PRO A 511 59.11 -16.50 -55.87
#